data_AF-A0A535IGB1-F1
#
_entry.id   AF-A0A535IGB1-F1
#
_cell.length_a   1.000
_cell.length_b   1.000
_cell.length_c   1.000
_cell.angle_alpha   90.00
_cell.angle_beta   90.00
_cell.angle_gamma   90.00
#
_symmetry.space_group_name_H-M   'P 1'
#
loop_
_entity.id
_entity.type
_entity.pdbx_description
1 polymer ?
#
loop_
_entity_poly.entity_id
_entity_poly.type
_entity_poly.pdbx_seq_one_letter_code
_entity_poly.pdbx_strand_id
1 'polypeptide(L)'
;VDRDFVDWDQSARDAALAEAVTLGYTPAATLDRIRGRQVWIDHGHGIVSRYAHLSAVADLAVGREVEAGTVVGAVGSSGYPEGGPHLHLEIRVGSSYLGDGLSADALLAAISAAFD
;
A
#
# COMPACT_ATOMS: atom_id res chain seq x y z
N VAL A 1 11.42 1.41 -3.21
CA VAL A 1 11.07 -0.03 -3.24
C VAL A 1 11.45 -0.65 -1.91
N ASP A 2 10.69 -1.61 -1.43
CA ASP A 2 11.00 -2.41 -0.25
C ASP A 2 11.03 -3.89 -0.63
N ARG A 3 12.25 -4.38 -0.84
CA ARG A 3 12.54 -5.79 -1.19
C ARG A 3 12.94 -6.62 0.03
N ASP A 4 13.40 -5.95 1.08
CA ASP A 4 14.04 -6.56 2.25
C ASP A 4 13.05 -6.77 3.39
N PHE A 5 11.78 -6.39 3.20
CA PHE A 5 10.73 -6.70 4.15
C PHE A 5 10.68 -8.19 4.48
N VAL A 6 10.82 -8.45 5.77
CA VAL A 6 10.56 -9.74 6.40
C VAL A 6 9.29 -9.59 7.22
N ASP A 7 8.38 -10.55 7.10
CA ASP A 7 7.17 -10.59 7.90
C ASP A 7 7.48 -10.57 9.40
N TRP A 8 6.61 -9.92 10.17
CA TRP A 8 6.57 -10.07 11.62
C TRP A 8 6.09 -11.46 12.03
N ASP A 9 6.51 -11.88 13.22
CA ASP A 9 5.96 -13.07 13.84
C ASP A 9 4.46 -12.89 14.15
N GLN A 10 3.75 -14.02 14.17
CA GLN A 10 2.31 -14.04 14.41
C GLN A 10 1.93 -13.38 15.73
N SER A 11 2.69 -13.59 16.81
CA SER A 11 2.37 -13.05 18.12
C SER A 11 2.51 -11.52 18.16
N ALA A 12 3.56 -10.96 17.56
CA ALA A 12 3.75 -9.52 17.46
C ALA A 12 2.65 -8.85 16.62
N ARG A 13 2.24 -9.50 15.53
CA ARG A 13 1.10 -9.04 14.74
C ARG A 13 -0.18 -9.03 15.54
N ASP A 14 -0.52 -10.15 16.16
CA ASP A 14 -1.78 -10.31 16.88
C ASP A 14 -1.86 -9.30 18.04
N ALA A 15 -0.73 -9.01 18.70
CA ALA A 15 -0.61 -7.95 19.70
C ALA A 15 -0.88 -6.56 19.11
N ALA A 16 -0.26 -6.22 17.97
CA ALA A 16 -0.47 -4.92 17.32
C ALA A 16 -1.89 -4.72 16.79
N LEU A 17 -2.54 -5.80 16.33
CA LEU A 17 -3.95 -5.77 15.92
C LEU A 17 -4.88 -5.60 17.14
N ALA A 18 -4.59 -6.29 18.24
CA ALA A 18 -5.34 -6.11 19.49
C ALA A 18 -5.20 -4.68 20.05
N GLU A 19 -4.01 -4.10 19.97
CA GLU A 19 -3.78 -2.69 20.30
C GLU A 19 -4.62 -1.76 19.41
N ALA A 20 -4.61 -1.97 18.08
CA ALA A 20 -5.39 -1.16 17.15
C ALA A 20 -6.90 -1.22 17.46
N VAL A 21 -7.42 -2.40 17.80
CA VAL A 21 -8.82 -2.57 18.26
C VAL A 21 -9.07 -1.76 19.54
N THR A 22 -8.16 -1.81 20.50
CA THR A 22 -8.26 -1.09 21.78
C THR A 22 -8.27 0.43 21.59
N LEU A 23 -7.46 0.93 20.65
CA LEU A 23 -7.34 2.35 20.34
C LEU A 23 -8.48 2.88 19.47
N GLY A 24 -9.18 2.02 18.74
CA GLY A 24 -10.17 2.41 17.74
C GLY A 24 -9.57 2.97 16.45
N TYR A 25 -8.25 2.88 16.28
CA TYR A 25 -7.52 3.22 15.06
C TYR A 25 -6.24 2.40 14.96
N THR A 26 -5.71 2.23 13.74
CA THR A 26 -4.45 1.51 13.53
C THR A 26 -3.27 2.47 13.63
N PRO A 27 -2.32 2.27 14.57
CA PRO A 27 -1.13 3.10 14.68
C PRO A 27 -0.33 3.12 13.37
N ALA A 28 0.36 4.24 13.10
CA ALA A 28 1.11 4.42 11.85
C ALA A 28 2.17 3.33 11.63
N ALA A 29 2.87 2.90 12.70
CA ALA A 29 3.85 1.83 12.63
C ALA A 29 3.20 0.48 12.26
N THR A 30 2.04 0.19 12.82
CA THR A 30 1.25 -1.02 12.51
C THR A 30 0.76 -0.99 11.06
N LEU A 31 0.25 0.15 10.59
CA LEU A 31 -0.15 0.33 9.18
C LEU A 31 1.03 0.13 8.23
N ASP A 32 2.19 0.69 8.56
CA ASP A 32 3.38 0.55 7.73
C ASP A 32 3.84 -0.91 7.64
N ARG A 33 3.84 -1.61 8.78
CA ARG A 33 4.19 -3.03 8.85
C ARG A 33 3.22 -3.92 8.08
N ILE A 34 1.92 -3.66 8.19
CA ILE A 34 0.86 -4.44 7.51
C ILE A 34 0.98 -4.38 5.99
N ARG A 35 1.50 -3.28 5.42
CA ARG A 35 1.63 -3.13 3.96
C ARG A 35 2.67 -4.07 3.34
N GLY A 36 3.54 -4.67 4.13
CA GLY A 36 4.50 -5.65 3.63
C GLY A 36 5.51 -5.08 2.63
N ARG A 37 5.95 -5.92 1.69
CA ARG A 37 6.79 -5.51 0.56
C ARG A 37 6.03 -4.55 -0.33
N GLN A 38 6.72 -3.50 -0.75
CA GLN A 38 6.10 -2.37 -1.43
C GLN A 38 6.91 -1.87 -2.61
N VAL A 39 6.21 -1.39 -3.64
CA VAL A 39 6.76 -0.50 -4.66
C VAL A 39 6.04 0.83 -4.60
N TRP A 40 6.80 1.91 -4.65
CA TRP A 40 6.29 3.28 -4.78
C TRP A 40 6.79 3.83 -6.11
N ILE A 41 5.87 4.39 -6.90
CA ILE A 41 6.17 5.09 -8.14
C ILE A 41 5.80 6.55 -7.92
N ASP A 42 6.79 7.43 -8.00
CA ASP A 42 6.59 8.87 -8.03
C ASP A 42 6.25 9.29 -9.46
N HIS A 43 5.09 9.90 -9.63
CA HIS A 43 4.60 10.41 -10.93
C HIS A 43 4.90 11.90 -11.11
N GLY A 44 5.64 12.51 -10.17
CA GLY A 44 5.82 13.95 -10.07
C GLY A 44 4.60 14.64 -9.45
N HIS A 45 4.73 15.96 -9.26
CA HIS A 45 3.65 16.83 -8.76
C HIS A 45 3.03 16.39 -7.41
N GLY A 46 3.77 15.63 -6.61
CA GLY A 46 3.31 15.11 -5.32
C GLY A 46 2.35 13.92 -5.45
N ILE A 47 2.27 13.25 -6.62
CA ILE A 47 1.45 12.08 -6.85
C ILE A 47 2.30 10.81 -6.77
N VAL A 48 1.91 9.88 -5.91
CA VAL A 48 2.62 8.60 -5.74
C VAL A 48 1.62 7.45 -5.83
N SER A 49 1.89 6.46 -6.68
CA SER A 49 1.19 5.17 -6.58
C SER A 49 1.98 4.20 -5.71
N ARG A 50 1.27 3.46 -4.86
CA ARG A 50 1.85 2.47 -3.95
C ARG A 50 1.20 1.12 -4.16
N TYR A 51 2.03 0.11 -4.40
CA TYR A 51 1.65 -1.29 -4.55
C TYR A 51 2.18 -2.05 -3.34
N ALA A 52 1.29 -2.60 -2.52
CA ALA A 52 1.59 -3.25 -1.26
C ALA A 52 1.21 -4.75 -1.26
N HIS A 53 1.56 -5.44 -0.17
CA HIS A 53 1.40 -6.89 0.04
C HIS A 53 2.18 -7.77 -0.95
N LEU A 54 3.19 -7.24 -1.63
CA LEU A 54 3.86 -7.96 -2.71
C LEU A 54 4.53 -9.25 -2.20
N SER A 55 4.46 -10.33 -2.98
CA SER A 55 5.24 -11.54 -2.70
C SER A 55 6.71 -11.34 -3.08
N ALA A 56 6.95 -10.63 -4.19
CA ALA A 56 8.26 -10.23 -4.66
C ALA A 56 8.21 -8.84 -5.31
N VAL A 57 9.32 -8.11 -5.21
CA VAL A 57 9.57 -6.89 -5.99
C VAL A 57 10.38 -7.29 -7.22
N ALA A 58 10.04 -6.75 -8.40
CA ALA A 58 10.82 -6.97 -9.62
C ALA A 58 12.24 -6.40 -9.47
N ASP A 59 13.13 -6.65 -10.43
CA ASP A 59 14.49 -6.10 -10.43
C ASP A 59 14.48 -4.58 -10.64
N LEU A 60 14.16 -3.83 -9.58
CA LEU A 60 13.98 -2.38 -9.56
C LEU A 60 14.82 -1.79 -8.44
N ALA A 61 15.55 -0.71 -8.73
CA ALA A 61 16.24 0.09 -7.71
C ALA A 61 15.50 1.41 -7.46
N VAL A 62 15.72 2.02 -6.29
CA VAL A 62 15.24 3.39 -6.03
C VAL A 62 15.85 4.32 -7.08
N GLY A 63 15.02 5.21 -7.64
CA GLY A 63 15.42 6.14 -8.71
C GLY A 63 15.37 5.57 -10.12
N ARG A 64 15.04 4.27 -10.30
CA ARG A 64 14.80 3.70 -11.63
C ARG A 64 13.49 4.26 -12.21
N GLU A 65 13.58 4.81 -13.42
CA GLU A 65 12.42 5.17 -14.22
C GLU A 65 11.67 3.92 -14.69
N VAL A 66 10.35 4.01 -14.73
CA VAL A 66 9.46 2.95 -15.21
C VAL A 66 8.39 3.55 -16.10
N GLU A 67 7.96 2.79 -17.10
CA GLU A 67 6.87 3.16 -18.00
C GLU A 67 5.59 2.39 -17.65
N ALA A 68 4.44 2.90 -18.08
CA ALA A 68 3.18 2.17 -17.96
C ALA A 68 3.30 0.78 -18.62
N GLY A 69 2.84 -0.25 -17.92
CA GLY A 69 3.00 -1.65 -18.35
C GLY A 69 4.29 -2.34 -17.85
N THR A 70 5.23 -1.60 -17.24
CA THR A 70 6.40 -2.21 -16.59
C THR A 70 5.96 -3.07 -15.41
N VAL A 71 6.39 -4.34 -15.37
CA VAL A 71 6.16 -5.22 -14.22
C VAL A 71 7.00 -4.73 -13.04
N VAL A 72 6.34 -4.42 -11.92
CA VAL A 72 7.01 -3.91 -10.72
C VAL A 72 7.12 -4.93 -9.59
N GLY A 73 6.39 -6.04 -9.66
CA GLY A 73 6.41 -7.09 -8.65
C GLY A 73 5.33 -8.13 -8.90
N ALA A 74 5.15 -9.01 -7.92
CA ALA A 74 4.13 -10.04 -7.92
C ALA A 74 3.19 -9.86 -6.72
N VAL A 75 1.90 -10.09 -6.92
CA VAL A 75 0.88 -10.09 -5.86
C VAL A 75 1.23 -11.13 -4.80
N GLY A 76 0.95 -10.82 -3.55
CA GLY A 76 1.16 -11.70 -2.41
C GLY A 76 0.31 -11.29 -1.22
N SER A 77 0.74 -11.70 -0.04
CA SER A 77 0.08 -11.39 1.23
C SER A 77 1.08 -10.93 2.31
N SER A 78 2.24 -10.40 1.90
CA SER A 78 3.24 -9.94 2.87
C SER A 78 2.69 -8.82 3.76
N GLY A 79 3.08 -8.80 5.02
CA GLY A 79 2.56 -7.91 6.06
C GLY A 79 1.22 -8.35 6.65
N TYR A 80 0.37 -9.02 5.88
CA TYR A 80 -0.92 -9.58 6.34
C TYR A 80 -1.28 -10.94 5.70
N PRO A 81 -0.59 -12.03 6.10
CA PRO A 81 -0.77 -13.35 5.51
C PRO A 81 -2.21 -13.88 5.55
N GLU A 82 -2.97 -13.57 6.60
CA GLU A 82 -4.34 -14.04 6.85
C GLU A 82 -5.35 -13.53 5.82
N GLY A 83 -5.10 -12.35 5.24
CA GLY A 83 -5.95 -11.77 4.20
C GLY A 83 -5.84 -12.47 2.85
N GLY A 84 -4.88 -13.39 2.70
CA GLY A 84 -4.59 -14.07 1.44
C GLY A 84 -4.03 -13.14 0.36
N PRO A 85 -3.61 -13.69 -0.79
CA PRO A 85 -2.97 -12.91 -1.83
C PRO A 85 -3.92 -11.88 -2.47
N HIS A 86 -3.58 -10.60 -2.36
CA HIS A 86 -4.32 -9.50 -2.99
C HIS A 86 -3.40 -8.29 -3.21
N LEU A 87 -3.81 -7.36 -4.07
CA LEU A 87 -3.09 -6.10 -4.27
C LEU A 87 -3.76 -5.01 -3.45
N HIS A 88 -3.02 -4.41 -2.52
CA HIS A 88 -3.41 -3.13 -1.93
C HIS A 88 -2.77 -1.99 -2.72
N LEU A 89 -3.60 -1.23 -3.42
CA LEU A 89 -3.19 -0.07 -4.23
C LEU A 89 -3.58 1.20 -3.50
N GLU A 90 -2.65 2.14 -3.41
CA GLU A 90 -2.96 3.52 -3.05
C GLU A 90 -2.50 4.48 -4.12
N ILE A 91 -3.31 5.49 -4.37
CA ILE A 91 -2.88 6.73 -5.02
C ILE A 91 -2.76 7.77 -3.91
N ARG A 92 -1.59 8.38 -3.77
CA ARG A 92 -1.32 9.40 -2.77
C ARG A 92 -1.14 10.74 -3.45
N VAL A 93 -1.69 11.80 -2.86
CA VAL A 93 -1.58 13.18 -3.31
C VAL A 93 -1.09 14.02 -2.14
N GLY A 94 0.17 14.46 -2.20
CA GLY A 94 0.85 15.08 -1.07
C GLY A 94 0.92 14.14 0.13
N SER A 95 0.39 14.57 1.28
CA SER A 95 0.37 13.77 2.51
C SER A 95 -0.81 12.80 2.62
N SER A 96 -1.85 12.94 1.79
CA SER A 96 -3.10 12.17 1.89
C SER A 96 -3.21 11.10 0.80
N TYR A 97 -4.11 10.13 0.98
CA TYR A 97 -4.50 9.20 -0.08
C TYR A 97 -5.70 9.76 -0.87
N LEU A 98 -5.84 9.34 -2.12
CA LEU A 98 -6.97 9.70 -2.97
C LEU A 98 -8.27 9.13 -2.35
N GLY A 99 -9.15 10.02 -1.93
CA GLY A 99 -10.37 9.65 -1.20
C GLY A 99 -10.35 9.98 0.29
N ASP A 100 -9.22 10.46 0.82
CA ASP A 100 -9.15 10.99 2.19
C ASP A 100 -10.14 12.16 2.37
N GLY A 101 -11.01 12.06 3.38
CA GLY A 101 -12.08 13.02 3.63
C GLY A 101 -13.26 13.01 2.64
N LEU A 102 -13.27 12.11 1.63
CA LEU A 102 -14.40 11.97 0.71
C LEU A 102 -15.40 10.91 1.20
N SER A 103 -16.70 11.13 0.94
CA SER A 103 -17.69 10.06 1.01
C SER A 103 -17.45 9.04 -0.12
N ALA A 104 -17.98 7.83 0.03
CA ALA A 104 -17.89 6.81 -1.03
C ALA A 104 -18.44 7.32 -2.37
N ASP A 105 -19.59 8.00 -2.36
CA ASP A 105 -20.19 8.57 -3.57
C ASP A 105 -19.33 9.67 -4.19
N ALA A 106 -18.72 10.53 -3.37
CA ALA A 106 -17.83 11.59 -3.85
C ALA A 106 -16.54 11.02 -4.46
N LEU A 107 -15.98 9.97 -3.84
CA LEU A 107 -14.82 9.26 -4.39
C LEU A 107 -15.17 8.58 -5.73
N LEU A 108 -16.31 7.88 -5.80
CA LEU A 108 -16.76 7.23 -7.03
C LEU A 108 -16.99 8.24 -8.15
N ALA A 109 -17.66 9.36 -7.87
CA ALA A 109 -17.87 10.42 -8.84
C ALA A 109 -16.55 11.02 -9.34
N ALA A 110 -15.58 11.24 -8.45
CA ALA A 110 -14.27 11.76 -8.81
C ALA A 110 -13.46 10.78 -9.69
N ILE A 111 -13.51 9.48 -9.37
CA ILE A 111 -12.86 8.44 -10.18
C ILE A 111 -13.53 8.34 -11.55
N SER A 112 -14.85 8.22 -11.63
CA SER A 112 -15.57 8.15 -12.91
C SER A 112 -15.24 9.35 -13.80
N ALA A 113 -15.33 10.57 -13.28
CA ALA A 113 -15.02 11.78 -14.06
C ALA A 113 -13.56 11.87 -14.54
N ALA A 114 -12.63 11.15 -13.91
CA ALA A 114 -11.22 11.16 -14.28
C ALA A 114 -10.85 10.08 -15.32
N PHE A 115 -11.67 9.03 -15.46
CA PHE A 115 -11.36 7.85 -16.27
C PHE A 115 -12.42 7.51 -17.34
N ASP A 116 -13.56 8.22 -17.37
CA ASP A 116 -14.53 8.23 -18.47
C ASP A 116 -14.19 9.31 -19.51
#